data_AF-A0A319EKP9-F1
#
_entry.id   AF-A0A319EKP9-F1
#
_cell.length_a   1.000
_cell.length_b   1.000
_cell.length_c   1.000
_cell.angle_alpha   90.00
_cell.angle_beta   90.00
_cell.angle_gamma   90.00
#
_symmetry.space_group_name_H-M   'P 1'
#
loop_
_entity.id
_entity.type
_entity.pdbx_description
1 polymer ?
#
loop_
_entity_poly.entity_id
_entity_poly.type
_entity_poly.pdbx_seq_one_letter_code
_entity_poly.pdbx_strand_id
1 'polypeptide(L)'
;MSRTTHEIQRTLTNLHIILHRNTTPDGIYHRPYGTDWVAFFHNFRRLLILRGLITHADRLPMDPWEMFLDEYAPRRPEPEASEGAVQNVAAVASSSSSSSSSSYPAGILSAI
;
A
#
# COMPACT_ATOMS: atom_id res chain seq x y z
N MET A 1 7.38 -16.81 -25.79
CA MET A 1 7.32 -15.46 -25.19
C MET A 1 8.22 -14.54 -26.00
N SER A 2 7.74 -13.38 -26.45
CA SER A 2 8.57 -12.46 -27.23
C SER A 2 9.59 -11.79 -26.31
N ARG A 3 10.75 -11.42 -26.85
CA ARG A 3 11.81 -10.68 -26.12
C ARG A 3 11.25 -9.46 -25.39
N THR A 4 10.33 -8.74 -26.04
CA THR A 4 9.63 -7.57 -25.47
C THR A 4 8.83 -7.91 -24.22
N THR A 5 8.11 -9.05 -24.20
CA THR A 5 7.35 -9.47 -23.01
C THR A 5 8.25 -9.72 -21.81
N HIS A 6 9.41 -10.36 -22.01
CA HIS A 6 10.39 -10.55 -20.93
C HIS A 6 10.98 -9.22 -20.44
N GLU A 7 11.28 -8.29 -21.35
CA GLU A 7 11.76 -6.95 -20.96
C GLU A 7 10.72 -6.17 -20.17
N ILE A 8 9.44 -6.24 -20.56
CA ILE A 8 8.33 -5.64 -19.81
C ILE A 8 8.23 -6.21 -18.40
N GLN A 9 8.25 -7.54 -18.26
CA GLN A 9 8.15 -8.19 -16.96
C GLN A 9 9.31 -7.80 -16.04
N ARG A 10 10.56 -7.82 -16.54
CA ARG A 10 11.72 -7.38 -15.77
C ARG A 10 11.58 -5.93 -15.32
N THR A 11 11.11 -5.05 -16.20
CA THR A 11 10.93 -3.63 -15.89
C THR A 11 9.87 -3.43 -14.80
N LEU A 12 8.75 -4.16 -14.86
CA LEU A 12 7.72 -4.16 -13.82
C LEU A 12 8.24 -4.70 -12.49
N THR A 13 9.01 -5.79 -12.50
CA THR A 13 9.63 -6.33 -11.27
C THR A 13 10.53 -5.28 -10.61
N ASN A 14 11.36 -4.58 -11.37
CA ASN A 14 12.21 -3.51 -10.84
C ASN A 14 11.38 -2.38 -10.22
N LEU A 15 10.30 -1.96 -10.88
CA LEU A 15 9.40 -0.93 -10.36
C LEU A 15 8.74 -1.37 -9.05
N HIS A 16 8.28 -2.62 -8.95
CA HIS A 16 7.73 -3.17 -7.70
C HIS A 16 8.76 -3.23 -6.57
N ILE A 17 10.02 -3.57 -6.87
CA ILE A 17 11.09 -3.57 -5.86
C ILE A 17 11.30 -2.15 -5.33
N ILE A 18 11.33 -1.14 -6.21
CA ILE A 18 11.48 0.26 -5.80
C ILE A 18 10.28 0.71 -4.98
N LEU A 19 9.06 0.39 -5.42
CA LEU A 19 7.83 0.69 -4.70
C LEU A 19 7.89 0.11 -3.28
N HIS A 20 8.14 -1.19 -3.16
CA HIS A 20 8.20 -1.88 -1.86
C HIS A 20 9.29 -1.31 -0.94
N ARG A 21 10.45 -0.90 -1.48
CA ARG A 21 11.51 -0.25 -0.68
C ARG A 21 11.10 1.12 -0.16
N ASN A 22 10.18 1.80 -0.86
CA ASN A 22 9.66 3.12 -0.48
C ASN A 22 8.25 3.02 0.15
N THR A 23 7.82 1.83 0.54
CA THR A 23 6.57 1.63 1.30
C THR A 23 6.91 1.53 2.78
N THR A 24 6.29 2.37 3.59
CA THR A 24 6.40 2.31 5.05
C THR A 24 5.68 1.06 5.58
N PRO A 25 6.07 0.49 6.73
CA PRO A 25 5.35 -0.62 7.37
C PRO A 25 3.83 -0.39 7.53
N ASP A 26 3.38 0.86 7.60
CA ASP A 26 1.96 1.25 7.63
C ASP A 26 1.22 1.10 6.28
N GLY A 27 1.93 0.63 5.25
CA GLY A 27 1.43 0.47 3.89
C GLY A 27 1.32 1.78 3.10
N ILE A 28 1.98 2.85 3.55
CA ILE A 28 1.96 4.15 2.88
C ILE A 28 3.09 4.18 1.84
N TYR A 29 2.71 4.43 0.57
CA TYR A 29 3.66 4.61 -0.53
C TYR A 29 4.27 6.01 -0.47
N HIS A 30 5.59 6.08 -0.32
CA HIS A 30 6.31 7.34 -0.41
C HIS A 30 6.94 7.50 -1.79
N ARG A 31 6.95 8.75 -2.26
CA ARG A 31 7.70 9.11 -3.45
C ARG A 31 9.17 8.76 -3.24
N PRO A 32 9.82 8.01 -4.16
CA PRO A 32 11.24 7.77 -4.08
C PRO A 32 12.02 9.07 -4.20
N TYR A 33 13.17 9.15 -3.53
CA TYR A 33 14.09 10.28 -3.64
C TYR A 33 15.49 9.82 -4.05
N GLY A 34 16.30 10.74 -4.56
CA GLY A 34 17.69 10.49 -4.93
C GLY A 34 17.86 9.42 -6.01
N THR A 35 18.70 8.41 -5.76
CA THR A 35 19.02 7.34 -6.72
C THR A 35 17.82 6.46 -7.05
N ASP A 36 16.94 6.22 -6.07
CA ASP A 36 15.75 5.41 -6.28
C ASP A 36 14.75 6.14 -7.20
N TRP A 37 14.67 7.47 -7.12
CA TRP A 37 13.88 8.28 -8.07
C TRP A 37 14.39 8.16 -9.51
N VAL A 38 15.70 8.27 -9.70
CA VAL A 38 16.31 8.14 -11.03
C VAL A 38 16.06 6.73 -11.59
N ALA A 39 16.28 5.69 -10.79
CA ALA A 39 16.02 4.32 -11.20
C ALA A 39 14.53 4.11 -11.54
N PHE A 40 13.62 4.64 -10.72
CA PHE A 40 12.19 4.58 -10.97
C PHE A 40 11.84 5.24 -12.31
N PHE A 41 12.27 6.49 -12.52
CA PHE A 41 12.00 7.25 -13.72
C PHE A 41 12.48 6.52 -14.99
N HIS A 42 13.70 5.98 -14.97
CA HIS A 42 14.25 5.25 -16.11
C HIS A 42 13.48 3.97 -16.42
N ASN A 43 13.13 3.18 -15.39
CA ASN A 43 12.35 1.96 -15.58
C ASN A 43 10.92 2.29 -16.06
N PHE A 44 10.27 3.30 -15.48
CA PHE A 44 8.91 3.69 -15.88
C PHE A 44 8.87 4.23 -17.31
N ARG A 45 9.82 5.08 -17.69
CA ARG A 45 9.95 5.56 -19.06
C ARG A 45 10.20 4.41 -20.04
N ARG A 46 11.08 3.45 -19.68
CA ARG A 46 11.33 2.26 -20.49
C ARG A 46 10.06 1.41 -20.66
N LEU A 47 9.25 1.26 -19.61
CA LEU A 47 7.97 0.55 -19.67
C LEU A 47 7.01 1.21 -20.66
N LEU A 48 6.86 2.54 -20.62
CA LEU A 48 6.00 3.28 -21.54
C LEU A 48 6.45 3.14 -23.00
N ILE A 49 7.76 3.18 -23.25
CA ILE A 49 8.33 2.97 -24.59
C ILE A 49 8.06 1.53 -25.07
N LEU A 50 8.27 0.53 -24.21
CA LEU A 50 8.01 -0.88 -24.55
C LEU A 50 6.53 -1.17 -24.82
N ARG A 51 5.62 -0.39 -24.20
CA ARG A 51 4.18 -0.44 -24.46
C ARG A 51 3.74 0.41 -25.65
N GLY A 52 4.64 1.18 -26.26
CA GLY A 52 4.35 2.05 -27.40
C GLY A 52 3.53 3.30 -27.05
N LEU A 53 3.49 3.70 -25.77
CA LEU A 53 2.75 4.87 -25.31
C LEU A 53 3.50 6.18 -25.56
N ILE A 54 4.83 6.13 -25.53
CA ILE A 54 5.71 7.28 -25.79
C ILE A 54 6.90 6.86 -26.65
N THR A 55 7.52 7.80 -27.32
CA THR A 55 8.79 7.61 -28.03
C THR A 55 10.00 8.02 -27.19
N HIS A 56 11.21 7.73 -27.68
CA HIS A 56 12.46 8.15 -27.04
C HIS A 56 12.69 9.66 -27.03
N ALA A 57 11.98 10.42 -27.88
CA ALA A 57 12.07 11.87 -27.94
C ALA A 57 11.01 12.57 -27.08
N ASP A 58 9.95 11.84 -26.69
CA ASP A 58 8.84 12.43 -25.97
C ASP A 58 9.19 12.72 -24.51
N ARG A 59 8.62 13.84 -24.05
CA ARG A 59 8.55 14.21 -22.64
C ARG A 59 7.30 13.58 -22.02
N LEU A 60 7.38 13.23 -20.74
CA LEU A 60 6.20 12.75 -20.03
C LEU A 60 5.21 13.90 -19.82
N PRO A 61 3.91 13.71 -20.08
CA PRO A 61 2.90 14.75 -19.97
C PRO A 61 2.50 15.05 -18.52
N MET A 62 2.75 14.12 -17.60
CA MET A 62 2.35 14.18 -16.20
C MET A 62 3.45 13.60 -15.30
N ASP A 63 3.34 13.80 -13.99
CA ASP A 63 4.30 13.27 -13.04
C ASP A 63 4.37 11.73 -13.12
N PRO A 64 5.57 11.15 -13.35
CA PRO A 64 5.74 9.70 -13.49
C PRO A 64 5.33 8.92 -12.24
N TRP A 65 5.43 9.52 -11.06
CA TRP A 65 5.05 8.88 -9.81
C TRP A 65 3.54 8.71 -9.73
N GLU A 66 2.80 9.79 -9.97
CA GLU A 66 1.34 9.79 -9.93
C GLU A 66 0.76 8.87 -10.99
N MET A 67 1.30 8.90 -12.21
CA MET A 67 0.87 8.03 -13.30
C MET A 67 1.10 6.54 -12.99
N PHE A 68 2.20 6.22 -12.31
CA PHE A 68 2.47 4.85 -11.90
C PHE A 68 1.51 4.39 -10.79
N LEU A 69 1.22 5.25 -9.82
CA LEU A 69 0.31 4.91 -8.74
C LEU A 69 -1.12 4.68 -9.24
N ASP A 70 -1.60 5.52 -10.17
CA ASP A 70 -2.95 5.41 -10.73
C ASP A 70 -3.19 4.08 -11.47
N GLU A 71 -2.18 3.64 -12.23
CA GLU A 71 -2.27 2.46 -13.10
C GLU A 71 -1.82 1.16 -12.42
N TYR A 72 -0.82 1.22 -11.54
CA TYR A 72 -0.12 0.03 -11.03
C TYR A 72 -0.07 -0.11 -9.51
N ALA A 73 -0.42 0.93 -8.73
CA ALA A 73 -0.49 0.72 -7.28
C ALA A 73 -1.68 -0.19 -6.96
N PRO A 74 -1.54 -1.09 -5.97
CA PRO A 74 -2.69 -1.76 -5.39
C PRO A 74 -3.65 -0.68 -4.88
N ARG A 75 -4.81 -0.52 -5.53
CA ARG A 75 -5.87 0.32 -4.97
C ARG A 75 -6.18 -0.23 -3.59
N ARG A 76 -5.95 0.57 -2.55
CA ARG A 76 -6.47 0.25 -1.22
C ARG A 76 -7.98 0.04 -1.42
N PRO A 77 -8.55 -1.10 -1.01
CA PRO A 77 -9.99 -1.26 -1.07
C PRO A 77 -10.58 -0.07 -0.33
N GLU A 78 -11.37 0.73 -1.06
CA GLU A 78 -12.25 1.73 -0.49
C GLU A 78 -12.98 1.05 0.67
N PRO A 79 -12.93 1.59 1.90
CA PRO A 79 -13.83 1.12 2.92
C PRO A 79 -15.22 1.52 2.45
N GLU A 80 -15.89 0.62 1.71
CA GLU A 80 -17.28 0.66 1.26
C GLU A 80 -18.04 1.79 1.96
N ALA A 81 -18.11 2.94 1.29
CA ALA A 81 -18.96 4.03 1.74
C ALA A 81 -20.38 3.49 1.79
N SER A 82 -20.82 3.08 2.99
CA SER A 82 -22.22 2.80 3.29
C SER A 82 -22.98 4.11 3.21
N GLU A 83 -23.41 4.48 2.00
CA GLU A 83 -24.44 5.48 1.81
C GLU A 83 -25.81 4.85 2.08
N GLY A 84 -26.45 5.31 3.16
CA GLY A 84 -27.91 5.32 3.26
C GLY A 84 -28.53 4.53 4.41
N ALA A 85 -28.53 5.10 5.61
CA ALA A 85 -29.70 5.00 6.50
C ALA A 85 -29.70 6.14 7.53
N VAL A 86 -30.48 7.16 7.23
CA VAL A 86 -30.99 8.11 8.21
C VAL A 86 -31.77 7.33 9.27
N GLN A 87 -31.28 7.27 10.51
CA GLN A 87 -32.15 7.11 11.67
C GLN A 87 -31.42 7.52 12.97
N ASN A 88 -31.90 8.64 13.51
CA ASN A 88 -31.93 8.95 14.94
C ASN A 88 -32.10 7.66 15.76
N VAL A 89 -31.26 7.41 16.76
CA VAL A 89 -31.66 7.42 18.18
C VAL A 89 -30.41 7.56 19.04
N ALA A 90 -30.51 8.42 20.06
CA ALA A 90 -29.67 8.45 21.23
C ALA A 90 -29.68 7.11 22.00
N ALA A 91 -28.91 7.05 23.10
CA ALA A 91 -28.91 6.05 24.17
C ALA A 91 -27.86 4.94 23.98
N VAL A 92 -26.68 5.07 24.60
CA VAL A 92 -26.36 4.59 25.97
C VAL A 92 -26.62 3.09 26.14
N ALA A 93 -25.56 2.32 26.37
CA ALA A 93 -25.46 1.37 27.49
C ALA A 93 -24.28 0.42 27.25
N SER A 94 -23.29 0.59 28.12
CA SER A 94 -22.27 -0.38 28.48
C SER A 94 -22.86 -1.77 28.72
N SER A 95 -22.15 -2.83 28.32
CA SER A 95 -22.10 -4.12 29.02
C SER A 95 -20.98 -4.99 28.44
N SER A 96 -19.79 -4.87 29.02
CA SER A 96 -18.72 -5.86 28.90
C SER A 96 -18.75 -6.70 30.18
N SER A 97 -19.25 -7.92 30.11
CA SER A 97 -19.12 -8.90 31.19
C SER A 97 -18.38 -10.12 30.67
N SER A 98 -17.06 -10.07 30.84
CA SER A 98 -16.13 -11.17 30.63
C SER A 98 -16.18 -12.09 31.84
N SER A 99 -16.83 -13.24 31.71
CA SER A 99 -16.75 -14.33 32.69
C SER A 99 -15.54 -15.21 32.37
N SER A 100 -14.50 -15.15 33.18
CA SER A 100 -13.45 -16.18 33.22
C SER A 100 -12.85 -16.22 34.63
N SER A 101 -13.50 -17.01 35.49
CA SER A 101 -13.01 -17.35 36.83
C SER A 101 -11.92 -18.43 36.71
N SER A 102 -10.66 -18.01 36.78
CA SER A 102 -9.53 -18.91 37.07
C SER A 102 -9.29 -18.94 38.58
N SER A 103 -9.45 -20.12 39.16
CA SER A 103 -9.34 -20.38 40.59
C SER A 103 -7.88 -20.70 40.95
N TYR A 104 -7.28 -19.90 41.83
CA TYR A 104 -6.02 -20.20 42.52
C TYR A 104 -6.27 -20.12 44.04
N PRO A 105 -5.90 -21.14 44.84
CA PRO A 105 -5.99 -21.03 46.29
C PRO A 105 -4.84 -20.18 46.87
N ALA A 106 -5.23 -19.42 47.91
CA ALA A 106 -4.45 -18.54 48.79
C ALA A 106 -3.10 -19.14 49.25
N GLY A 107 -2.00 -18.37 49.34
CA GLY A 107 -1.66 -17.49 50.48
C GLY A 107 -1.06 -18.33 51.63
N ILE A 108 0.07 -18.05 52.26
CA ILE A 108 0.56 -16.78 52.84
C ILE A 108 2.06 -16.97 53.15
N LEU A 109 2.91 -16.00 52.79
CA LEU A 109 4.18 -15.71 53.47
C LEU A 109 4.04 -14.30 54.05
N SER A 110 3.95 -14.21 55.37
CA SER A 110 4.15 -12.96 56.11
C SER A 110 5.15 -13.20 57.22
N ALA A 111 6.11 -12.29 57.30
CA ALA A 111 7.26 -12.27 58.18
C ALA A 111 6.91 -12.12 59.66
N ILE A 112 7.75 -12.69 60.54
CA ILE A 112 8.67 -12.02 61.49
C ILE A 112 9.63 -13.10 62.03
#